data_AF-A0A956RW44-F1
#
_entry.id   AF-A0A956RW44-F1
#
_cell.length_a   1.000
_cell.length_b   1.000
_cell.length_c   1.000
_cell.angle_alpha   90.00
_cell.angle_beta   90.00
_cell.angle_gamma   90.00
#
_symmetry.space_group_name_H-M   'P 1'
#
loop_
_entity.id
_entity.type
_entity.pdbx_description
1 polymer ?
#
loop_
_entity_poly.entity_id
_entity_poly.type
_entity_poly.pdbx_seq_one_letter_code
_entity_poly.pdbx_strand_id
1 'polypeptide(L)'
;MRFANSHLMIFSEEIDEAIHQFSLNADGILVESFNPGETAIMVEESGGKKFRLHLDLQDSRIIAAKQLGVNKSELHDFDRYLVYMK
;
A
#
# COMPACT_ATOMS: atom_id res chain seq x y z
N MET A 1 9.25 2.09 4.06
CA MET A 1 8.30 2.57 3.04
C MET A 1 8.93 2.63 1.64
N ARG A 2 8.16 2.27 0.61
CA ARG A 2 8.51 2.37 -0.83
C ARG A 2 7.34 2.97 -1.59
N PHE A 3 7.60 3.60 -2.74
CA PHE A 3 6.57 4.24 -3.56
C PHE A 3 6.55 3.63 -4.97
N ALA A 4 5.36 3.31 -5.48
CA ALA A 4 5.20 2.85 -6.86
C ALA A 4 5.47 3.96 -7.89
N ASN A 5 5.45 5.22 -7.47
CA ASN A 5 5.74 6.40 -8.29
C ASN A 5 6.45 7.46 -7.42
N SER A 6 7.49 8.10 -7.95
CA SER A 6 8.24 9.17 -7.26
C SER A 6 7.41 10.39 -6.90
N HIS A 7 6.32 10.68 -7.61
CA HIS A 7 5.41 11.78 -7.27
C HIS A 7 4.77 11.60 -5.90
N LEU A 8 4.61 10.38 -5.40
CA LEU A 8 4.05 10.12 -4.07
C LEU A 8 4.98 10.58 -2.95
N MET A 9 6.27 10.80 -3.23
CA MET A 9 7.22 11.28 -2.23
C MET A 9 6.89 12.69 -1.72
N ILE A 10 6.10 13.49 -2.46
CA ILE A 10 5.68 14.82 -2.00
C ILE A 10 4.70 14.75 -0.83
N PHE A 11 4.06 13.58 -0.62
CA PHE A 11 3.10 13.32 0.44
C PHE A 11 3.69 12.41 1.53
N SER A 12 5.01 12.36 1.67
CA SER A 12 5.66 11.38 2.55
C SER A 12 5.23 11.52 4.01
N GLU A 13 4.97 12.75 4.47
CA GLU A 13 4.53 13.02 5.85
C GLU A 13 3.10 12.51 6.06
N GLU A 14 2.17 12.87 5.18
CA GLU A 14 0.76 12.44 5.26
C GLU A 14 0.61 10.92 5.07
N ILE A 15 1.49 10.31 4.28
CA ILE A 15 1.53 8.86 4.12
C ILE A 15 2.03 8.19 5.41
N ASP A 16 3.06 8.73 6.07
CA ASP A 16 3.52 8.21 7.37
C ASP A 16 2.43 8.35 8.43
N GLU A 17 1.71 9.47 8.45
CA GLU A 17 0.54 9.64 9.33
C GLU A 17 -0.52 8.57 9.10
N ALA A 18 -0.86 8.29 7.83
CA ALA A 18 -1.80 7.22 7.49
C ALA A 18 -1.26 5.84 7.92
N ILE A 19 0.02 5.54 7.69
CA ILE A 19 0.65 4.29 8.14
C ILE A 19 0.49 4.11 9.65
N HIS A 20 0.75 5.16 10.43
CA HIS A 20 0.60 5.14 11.88
C HIS A 20 -0.87 5.01 12.31
N GLN A 21 -1.77 5.78 11.70
CA GLN A 21 -3.20 5.77 11.99
C GLN A 21 -3.81 4.37 11.80
N PHE A 22 -3.42 3.68 10.73
CA PHE A 22 -3.90 2.34 10.42
C PHE A 22 -3.05 1.21 11.05
N SER A 23 -2.04 1.57 11.87
CA SER A 23 -1.11 0.62 12.50
C SER A 23 -0.45 -0.35 11.50
N LEU A 24 -0.14 0.16 10.31
CA LEU A 24 0.49 -0.63 9.24
C LEU A 24 1.98 -0.76 9.49
N ASN A 25 2.56 -1.86 9.02
CA ASN A 25 4.00 -2.04 9.12
C ASN A 25 4.75 -1.17 8.10
N ALA A 26 5.34 -0.07 8.57
CA ALA A 26 6.15 0.85 7.76
C ALA A 26 7.36 0.16 7.10
N ASP A 27 7.91 -0.87 7.77
CA ASP A 27 9.04 -1.68 7.32
C ASP A 27 8.58 -2.70 6.29
N GLY A 28 8.40 -2.22 5.06
CA GLY A 28 8.06 -3.05 3.91
C GLY A 28 6.88 -2.55 3.10
N ILE A 29 6.13 -1.57 3.62
CA ILE A 29 4.96 -1.03 2.92
C ILE A 29 5.33 -0.43 1.56
N LEU A 30 4.50 -0.73 0.57
CA LEU A 30 4.51 -0.12 -0.75
C LEU A 30 3.26 0.74 -0.91
N VAL A 31 3.43 1.99 -1.29
CA VAL A 31 2.33 2.90 -1.59
C VAL A 31 2.10 2.89 -3.10
N GLU A 32 0.92 2.42 -3.52
CA GLU A 32 0.53 2.38 -4.93
C GLU A 32 -0.17 3.66 -5.38
N SER A 33 -0.99 4.23 -4.50
CA SER A 33 -1.76 5.44 -4.75
C SER A 33 -2.02 6.17 -3.45
N PHE A 34 -2.04 7.50 -3.51
CA PHE A 34 -2.36 8.34 -2.38
C PHE A 34 -3.09 9.58 -2.87
N ASN A 35 -4.28 9.82 -2.32
CA ASN A 35 -5.01 11.07 -2.46
C ASN A 35 -5.17 11.68 -1.06
N PRO A 36 -4.41 12.75 -0.74
CA PRO A 36 -4.38 13.33 0.60
C PRO A 36 -5.78 13.63 1.14
N GLY A 37 -6.06 13.18 2.36
CA GLY A 37 -7.34 13.39 3.03
C GLY A 37 -8.53 12.60 2.48
N GLU A 38 -8.36 11.83 1.39
CA GLU A 38 -9.45 11.04 0.80
C GLU A 38 -9.16 9.54 0.86
N THR A 39 -8.18 9.05 0.10
CA THR A 39 -7.96 7.61 -0.05
C THR A 39 -6.50 7.25 -0.23
N ALA A 40 -6.14 6.02 0.13
CA ALA A 40 -4.83 5.47 -0.16
C ALA A 40 -4.93 4.00 -0.57
N ILE A 41 -4.04 3.56 -1.44
CA ILE A 41 -3.83 2.15 -1.75
C ILE A 41 -2.41 1.78 -1.33
N MET A 42 -2.32 0.88 -0.37
CA MET A 42 -1.06 0.45 0.21
C MET A 42 -0.96 -1.07 0.19
N VAL A 43 0.25 -1.59 0.04
CA VAL A 43 0.55 -3.02 0.15
C VAL A 43 1.46 -3.24 1.34
N GLU A 44 0.97 -3.97 2.33
CA GLU A 44 1.75 -4.38 3.49
C GLU A 44 2.09 -5.87 3.45
N GLU A 45 3.12 -6.26 4.20
CA GLU A 45 3.48 -7.65 4.44
C GLU A 45 3.35 -7.96 5.94
N SER A 46 2.50 -8.93 6.27
CA SER A 46 2.22 -9.38 7.63
C SER A 46 2.21 -10.91 7.68
N GLY A 47 3.04 -11.49 8.54
CA GLY A 47 3.16 -12.94 8.70
C GLY A 47 3.55 -13.68 7.41
N GLY A 48 4.38 -13.08 6.56
CA GLY A 48 4.78 -13.63 5.25
C GLY A 48 3.68 -13.62 4.19
N LYS A 49 2.55 -12.96 4.47
CA LYS A 49 1.46 -12.74 3.53
C LYS A 49 1.41 -11.26 3.16
N LYS A 50 1.10 -10.99 1.89
CA LYS A 50 0.97 -9.62 1.40
C LYS A 50 -0.50 -9.26 1.27
N PHE A 51 -0.85 -8.04 1.65
CA PHE A 51 -2.21 -7.54 1.58
C PHE A 51 -2.22 -6.19 0.89
N ARG A 52 -3.07 -6.07 -0.14
CA ARG A 52 -3.42 -4.79 -0.73
C ARG A 52 -4.59 -4.21 0.02
N LEU A 53 -4.38 -3.07 0.65
CA LEU A 53 -5.33 -2.34 1.46
C LEU A 53 -5.79 -1.11 0.70
N HIS A 54 -7.11 -0.93 0.65
CA HIS A 54 -7.74 0.29 0.21
C HIS A 54 -8.23 1.01 1.48
N LEU A 55 -7.68 2.19 1.71
CA LEU A 55 -7.92 3.01 2.88
C LEU A 55 -8.79 4.20 2.48
N ASP A 56 -9.76 4.48 3.33
CA ASP A 56 -10.57 5.71 3.32
C ASP A 56 -10.02 6.57 4.47
N LEU A 57 -9.26 7.60 4.09
CA LEU A 57 -8.54 8.48 5.02
C LEU A 57 -9.51 9.46 5.69
N GLN A 58 -10.59 9.81 5.01
CA GLN A 58 -11.62 10.69 5.54
C GLN A 58 -12.37 10.02 6.71
N ASP A 59 -12.82 8.78 6.52
CA ASP A 59 -13.53 8.03 7.55
C ASP A 59 -12.61 7.19 8.45
N SER A 60 -11.29 7.26 8.25
CA SER A 60 -10.29 6.52 9.03
C SER A 60 -10.54 5.00 9.06
N ARG A 61 -10.89 4.39 7.92
CA ARG A 61 -11.27 2.97 7.84
C ARG A 61 -10.67 2.26 6.64
N ILE A 62 -10.53 0.94 6.77
CA ILE A 62 -10.16 0.06 5.64
C ILE A 62 -11.46 -0.28 4.89
N ILE A 63 -11.56 0.14 3.62
CA ILE A 63 -12.73 -0.13 2.77
C ILE A 63 -12.61 -1.44 2.00
N ALA A 64 -11.38 -1.89 1.72
CA ALA A 64 -11.13 -3.21 1.16
C ALA A 64 -9.74 -3.72 1.57
N ALA A 65 -9.65 -5.02 1.80
CA ALA A 65 -8.39 -5.71 2.01
C ALA A 65 -8.37 -6.97 1.15
N LYS A 66 -7.33 -7.14 0.34
CA LYS A 66 -7.14 -8.31 -0.51
C LYS A 66 -5.78 -8.93 -0.25
N GLN A 67 -5.76 -10.21 0.13
CA GLN A 67 -4.50 -10.96 0.18
C GLN A 67 -3.98 -11.18 -1.24
N LEU A 68 -2.70 -10.89 -1.47
CA LEU A 68 -2.01 -11.09 -2.74
C LEU A 68 -1.32 -12.46 -2.77
N GLY A 69 -1.15 -13.02 -3.98
CA GLY A 69 -0.42 -14.26 -4.20
C GLY A 69 -1.14 -15.54 -3.76
N VAL A 70 -2.45 -15.46 -3.49
CA VAL A 70 -3.27 -16.64 -3.11
C VAL A 70 -3.60 -17.50 -4.33
N ASN A 71 -3.58 -16.91 -5.54
CA ASN A 71 -3.73 -17.60 -6.81
C ASN A 71 -2.48 -17.45 -7.69
N LYS A 72 -2.11 -18.50 -8.45
CA LYS A 72 -0.94 -18.48 -9.37
C LYS A 72 -0.94 -17.33 -10.38
N SER A 73 -2.11 -16.81 -10.76
CA SER A 73 -2.20 -15.66 -11.67
C SER A 73 -1.84 -14.32 -10.99
N GLU A 74 -2.02 -14.21 -9.67
CA GLU A 74 -1.81 -12.98 -8.90
C GLU A 74 -0.36 -12.80 -8.44
N LEU A 75 0.43 -13.89 -8.46
CA LEU A 75 1.89 -13.82 -8.30
C LEU A 75 2.52 -12.96 -9.41
N HIS A 76 2.02 -13.06 -10.65
CA HIS A 76 2.53 -12.30 -11.80
C HIS A 76 2.22 -10.80 -11.75
N ASP A 77 1.05 -10.41 -11.23
CA ASP A 77 0.72 -8.99 -11.12
C ASP A 77 1.61 -8.31 -10.08
N PHE A 78 1.91 -8.97 -8.96
CA PHE A 78 2.83 -8.45 -7.96
C PHE A 78 4.28 -8.36 -8.47
N ASP A 79 4.77 -9.40 -9.15
CA ASP A 79 6.10 -9.36 -9.76
C ASP A 79 6.20 -8.27 -10.83
N ARG A 80 5.12 -7.99 -11.56
CA ARG A 80 5.06 -6.84 -12.48
C ARG A 80 5.23 -5.52 -11.74
N TYR A 81 4.56 -5.30 -10.61
CA TYR A 81 4.76 -4.08 -9.81
C TYR A 81 6.20 -3.92 -9.33
N LEU A 82 6.90 -5.01 -9.00
CA LEU A 82 8.34 -4.98 -8.69
C LEU A 82 9.22 -4.71 -9.91
N VAL A 83 8.85 -5.19 -11.10
CA VAL A 83 9.59 -4.97 -12.35
C VAL A 83 9.49 -3.52 -12.85
N TYR A 84 8.38 -2.83 -12.60
CA TYR A 84 8.25 -1.39 -12.89
C TYR A 84 9.09 -0.48 -11.96
N MET A 85 9.74 -1.05 -10.94
CA MET A 85 10.56 -0.33 -9.96
C MET A 85 12.08 -0.50 -10.17
N LYS A 86 12.53 -0.92 -11.35
CA LYS A 86 13.96 -0.90 -11.75
C LYS A 86 14.30 0.29 -12.64
#